data_AF-A0A9P6AWE9-F1
#
_entry.id   AF-A0A9P6AWE9-F1
#
_cell.length_a   1.000
_cell.length_b   1.000
_cell.length_c   1.000
_cell.angle_alpha   90.00
_cell.angle_beta   90.00
_cell.angle_gamma   90.00
#
_symmetry.space_group_name_H-M   'P 1'
#
loop_
_entity.id
_entity.type
_entity.pdbx_description
1 polymer ?
#
loop_
_entity_poly.entity_id
_entity_poly.type
_entity_poly.pdbx_seq_one_letter_code
_entity_poly.pdbx_strand_id
1 'polypeptide(L)' 'MVEVIKHPNLHILTGVHVTKILFKNRGDDPVAIGIEFAESLSCEEFMVLATNEVILLGGAINSCQNW' A
#
# COMPACT_ATOMS: atom_id res chain seq x y z
N MET A 1 11.67 16.20 -13.70
CA MET A 1 10.64 15.54 -12.85
C MET A 1 9.42 15.06 -13.64
N VAL A 2 9.00 15.75 -14.71
CA VAL A 2 7.77 15.44 -15.49
C VAL A 2 7.88 14.17 -16.36
N GLU A 3 9.09 13.72 -16.72
CA GLU A 3 9.25 12.55 -17.62
C GLU A 3 8.93 11.21 -16.97
N VAL A 4 9.23 11.01 -15.69
CA VAL A 4 9.04 9.71 -15.01
C VAL A 4 7.56 9.40 -14.77
N ILE A 5 6.76 10.44 -14.50
CA ILE A 5 5.32 10.31 -14.21
C ILE A 5 4.53 9.77 -15.42
N LYS A 6 5.03 9.96 -16.64
CA LYS A 6 4.39 9.48 -17.87
C LYS A 6 4.66 8.00 -18.15
N HIS A 7 5.45 7.32 -17.33
CA HIS A 7 5.80 5.93 -17.57
C HIS A 7 4.55 5.03 -17.42
N PRO A 8 4.20 4.22 -18.43
CA PRO A 8 2.93 3.47 -18.43
C PRO A 8 2.83 2.43 -17.31
N ASN A 9 3.97 1.99 -16.76
CA ASN A 9 4.03 1.03 -15.63
C ASN A 9 4.14 1.72 -14.27
N LEU A 10 4.03 3.05 -14.20
CA LEU A 10 4.07 3.80 -12.94
C LEU A 10 2.71 4.43 -12.68
N HIS A 11 2.04 3.96 -11.64
CA HIS A 11 0.78 4.52 -11.18
C HIS A 11 1.01 5.25 -9.86
N ILE A 12 0.58 6.50 -9.78
CA ILE A 12 0.67 7.32 -8.58
C ILE A 12 -0.75 7.69 -8.15
N LEU A 13 -1.13 7.26 -6.95
CA LEU A 13 -2.39 7.63 -6.31
C LEU A 13 -2.10 8.59 -5.15
N THR A 14 -2.77 9.72 -5.14
CA THR A 14 -2.60 10.79 -4.14
C THR A 14 -3.91 11.09 -3.43
N GLY A 15 -3.86 11.67 -2.23
CA GLY A 15 -5.07 12.00 -1.46
C GLY A 15 -5.72 10.80 -0.76
N VAL A 16 -4.99 9.69 -0.67
CA VAL A 16 -5.41 8.48 0.05
C VAL A 16 -4.39 8.14 1.14
N HIS A 17 -4.86 7.42 2.15
CA HIS A 17 -4.06 6.92 3.25
C HIS A 17 -4.12 5.40 3.27
N VAL A 18 -2.96 4.75 3.38
CA VAL A 18 -2.87 3.31 3.64
C VAL A 18 -3.37 3.05 5.05
N THR A 19 -4.39 2.21 5.20
CA THR A 19 -5.04 1.89 6.47
C THR A 19 -4.60 0.54 7.02
N LYS A 20 -4.24 -0.42 6.15
CA LYS A 20 -3.79 -1.76 6.57
C LYS A 20 -2.87 -2.41 5.53
N ILE A 21 -2.03 -3.33 6.00
CA ILE A 21 -1.30 -4.27 5.16
C ILE A 21 -2.02 -5.62 5.20
N LEU A 22 -2.16 -6.24 4.03
CA LEU A 22 -2.81 -7.52 3.88
C LEU A 22 -1.78 -8.63 3.89
N PHE A 23 -1.97 -9.60 4.77
CA PHE A 23 -1.11 -10.77 4.88
C PHE A 23 -1.85 -12.05 4.51
N LYS A 24 -1.13 -12.97 3.87
CA LYS A 24 -1.57 -14.34 3.65
C LYS A 24 -0.50 -15.29 4.12
N ASN A 25 -0.90 -16.35 4.83
CA ASN A 25 0.05 -17.37 5.25
C ASN A 25 0.54 -18.16 4.04
N ARG A 26 1.85 -18.30 3.91
CA ARG A 26 2.51 -19.17 2.94
C ARG A 26 3.39 -20.15 3.70
N GLY A 27 2.79 -21.26 4.11
CA GLY A 27 3.41 -22.15 5.09
C GLY A 27 3.30 -21.52 6.48
N ASP A 28 4.42 -21.49 7.21
CA ASP A 28 4.49 -20.94 8.57
C ASP A 28 4.74 -19.43 8.61
N ASP A 29 5.09 -18.82 7.48
CA ASP A 29 5.43 -17.40 7.39
C ASP A 29 4.28 -16.55 6.78
N PRO A 30 3.97 -15.38 7.38
CA PRO A 30 3.05 -14.42 6.77
C PRO A 30 3.72 -13.69 5.61
N VAL A 31 3.04 -13.63 4.46
CA VAL A 31 3.48 -12.91 3.27
C VAL A 31 2.57 -11.72 3.04
N ALA A 32 3.15 -10.53 2.92
CA ALA A 32 2.41 -9.33 2.52
C ALA A 32 1.95 -9.48 1.06
N ILE A 33 0.64 -9.43 0.84
CA ILE A 33 0.02 -9.62 -0.48
C ILE A 33 -0.62 -8.35 -1.04
N GLY A 34 -0.67 -7.27 -0.26
CA GLY A 34 -1.33 -6.04 -0.67
C GLY A 34 -1.56 -5.06 0.48
N ILE A 35 -2.33 -4.03 0.20
CA ILE A 35 -2.73 -3.01 1.17
C ILE A 35 -4.22 -2.65 1.03
N GLU A 36 -4.77 -2.12 2.11
CA GLU A 36 -6.02 -1.37 2.12
C GLU A 36 -5.71 0.13 2.23
N PHE A 37 -6.49 0.95 1.53
CA PHE A 37 -6.39 2.39 1.58
C PHE A 37 -7.76 3.05 1.50
N ALA A 38 -7.87 4.25 2.05
CA ALA A 38 -9.07 5.07 1.97
C ALA A 38 -8.70 6.56 1.85
N GLU A 39 -9.59 7.37 1.27
CA GLU A 39 -9.44 8.84 1.26
C GLU A 39 -9.54 9.43 2.68
N SER A 40 -10.36 8.83 3.54
CA SER A 40 -10.51 9.21 4.95
C SER A 40 -11.08 8.05 5.78
N LEU A 41 -11.02 8.15 7.11
CA LEU A 41 -11.55 7.14 8.04
C LEU A 41 -13.05 6.83 7.90
N SER A 42 -13.81 7.74 7.29
CA SER A 42 -15.26 7.56 7.06
C SER A 42 -15.61 7.13 5.64
N CYS A 43 -14.61 6.99 4.76
CA CYS A 43 -14.82 6.57 3.38
C CYS A 43 -14.73 5.05 3.23
N GLU A 44 -15.21 4.56 2.09
CA GLU A 44 -15.04 3.17 1.70
C GLU A 44 -13.54 2.82 1.58
N GLU A 45 -13.18 1.63 2.05
CA GLU A 45 -11.82 1.10 1.95
C GLU A 45 -11.65 0.35 0.62
N PHE A 46 -10.55 0.63 -0.06
CA PHE A 46 -10.17 -0.02 -1.31
C PHE A 46 -8.95 -0.89 -1.11
N MET A 47 -8.88 -1.97 -1.88
CA MET A 47 -7.80 -2.96 -1.79
C MET A 47 -6.98 -2.97 -3.07
N VAL A 48 -5.65 -3.02 -2.93
CA VAL A 48 -4.74 -3.33 -4.04
C VAL A 48 -3.82 -4.47 -3.64
N LEU A 49 -3.62 -5.41 -4.57
CA LEU A 49 -2.76 -6.56 -4.37
C LEU A 49 -1.41 -6.33 -5.06
N ALA A 50 -0.34 -6.75 -4.40
CA ALA A 50 1.01 -6.75 -4.92
C ALA A 50 1.38 -8.18 -5.36
N THR A 51 1.93 -8.31 -6.56
CA THR A 51 2.41 -9.62 -7.07
C THR A 51 3.71 -10.05 -6.41
N ASN A 52 4.58 -9.08 -6.07
CA ASN A 52 5.91 -9.35 -5.56
C ASN A 52 6.04 -8.90 -4.11
N GLU A 53 5.98 -7.57 -3.87
CA GLU A 53 6.32 -6.98 -2.57
C GLU A 53 5.46 -5.76 -2.27
N VAL A 54 5.24 -5.50 -0.98
CA VAL A 54 4.69 -4.25 -0.44
C VAL A 54 5.83 -3.48 0.20
N ILE A 55 6.17 -2.30 -0.34
CA ILE A 55 7.25 -1.45 0.16
C ILE A 55 6.64 -0.28 0.94
N LEU A 56 6.91 -0.18 2.25
CA LEU A 56 6.39 0.87 3.11
C LEU A 56 7.37 2.03 3.23
N LEU A 57 6.95 3.22 2.80
CA LEU A 57 7.74 4.45 2.87
C LEU A 57 6.98 5.60 3.56
N GLY A 58 6.00 5.28 4.42
CA GLY A 58 5.14 6.26 5.09
C GLY A 58 5.83 7.14 6.16
N GLY A 59 7.16 7.06 6.28
CA GLY A 59 7.92 7.70 7.35
C GLY A 59 7.85 6.92 8.68
N ALA A 60 8.75 7.25 9.61
CA ALA A 60 8.94 6.49 10.85
C ALA A 60 7.69 6.41 11.75
N ILE A 61 6.79 7.40 11.67
CA ILE A 61 5.57 7.44 12.47
C ILE A 61 4.49 6.56 11.85
N ASN A 62 4.23 6.71 10.55
CA ASN A 62 3.14 6.00 9.87
C ASN A 62 3.51 4.56 9.46
N SER A 63 4.78 4.26 9.25
CA SER A 63 5.22 2.89 8.91
C SER A 63 5.21 1.97 10.13
N CYS A 64 5.46 2.50 11.34
CA CYS A 64 5.38 1.74 12.59
C CYS A 64 3.94 1.46 13.04
N GLN A 65 2.99 2.33 12.67
CA GLN A 65 1.59 2.19 13.06
C GLN A 65 0.83 1.13 12.23
N ASN A 66 1.38 0.75 11.07
CA ASN A 66 0.77 -0.18 10.11
C ASN A 66 1.35 -1.61 10.18
N TRP A 67 2.03 -1.98 11.27
CA TRP A 67 2.52 -3.35 11.53
C TRP A 67 1.41 -4.27 12.04
#